data_AF-A0A662B4F9-F1
#
_entry.id   AF-A0A662B4F9-F1
#
_cell.length_a   1.000
_cell.length_b   1.000
_cell.length_c   1.000
_cell.angle_alpha   90.00
_cell.angle_beta   90.00
_cell.angle_gamma   90.00
#
_symmetry.space_group_name_H-M   'P 1'
#
loop_
_entity.id
_entity.type
_entity.pdbx_description
1 polymer ?
#
loop_
_entity_poly.entity_id
_entity_poly.type
_entity_poly.pdbx_seq_one_letter_code
_entity_poly.pdbx_strand_id
1 'polypeptide(L)'
;LADGIVVTPLLVQNNPKVIDFDNHFKQIVPESYEADIKYVINRADVRRSEMKKDEIGGLNETLQAANENERLELKGIEISAYASPDGELDLNTKLADKRQVTANKYLAGQLKKADIEVAEELMSLLATPEDWEGFKAAMEASDIQDKEMILRVLSMHSDPVVREQEIKNLTAAFEVIKEEILPQLRRSKFTVNMDKIGWSDEELVALISSDIDTLVLEELLYAATLVKDKEVKLAVLTQAAKVDPGCLRAHNNQGVVLYNMGKMEEAAASFKAAKAIKDHDIINNNIGAIALKNGDVTAAKEAFTASLGAGAKVNYNLGIISIKEGEYETALNYFGSDPSHNAALAMYLKGDSEGAWRTAANLEMKGGMGYYLRAVIAAGQDKPEVALENLKLAVENCGSAQYVKDLAVKDLEFAKLFETAEFKAIVE
;
A
#
# COMPACT_ATOMS: atom_id res chain seq x y z
N LEU A 1 -2.94 -15.08 59.99
CA LEU A 1 -3.74 -14.26 59.06
C LEU A 1 -2.81 -14.00 57.89
N ALA A 2 -3.09 -14.64 56.76
CA ALA A 2 -2.21 -14.66 55.60
C ALA A 2 -2.40 -13.37 54.80
N ASP A 3 -1.36 -12.54 54.71
CA ASP A 3 -1.32 -11.32 53.89
C ASP A 3 -1.08 -11.68 52.40
N GLY A 4 -1.86 -12.60 51.85
CA GLY A 4 -1.82 -12.98 50.43
C GLY A 4 -2.78 -12.15 49.58
N ILE A 5 -2.46 -11.94 48.31
CA ILE A 5 -3.28 -11.20 47.34
C ILE A 5 -3.46 -12.04 46.07
N VAL A 6 -4.67 -12.05 45.51
CA VAL A 6 -4.89 -12.60 44.16
C VAL A 6 -4.36 -11.58 43.17
N VAL A 7 -3.20 -11.86 42.57
CA VAL A 7 -2.54 -10.97 41.61
C VAL A 7 -2.82 -11.36 40.16
N THR A 8 -3.65 -12.37 39.93
CA THR A 8 -3.98 -12.89 38.60
C THR A 8 -4.42 -11.81 37.61
N PRO A 9 -5.30 -10.84 37.95
CA PRO A 9 -5.65 -9.73 37.05
C PRO A 9 -4.45 -8.85 36.66
N LEU A 10 -3.42 -8.78 37.50
CA LEU A 10 -2.20 -8.00 37.24
C LEU A 10 -1.24 -8.71 36.27
N LEU A 11 -1.50 -9.97 35.91
CA LEU A 11 -0.74 -10.70 34.89
C LEU A 11 -1.03 -10.20 33.46
N VAL A 12 -1.93 -9.22 33.29
CA VAL A 12 -2.20 -8.61 31.99
C VAL A 12 -0.92 -8.01 31.42
N GLN A 13 -0.53 -8.44 30.22
CA GLN A 13 0.62 -7.88 29.53
C GLN A 13 0.24 -6.52 28.96
N ASN A 14 0.90 -5.46 29.47
CA ASN A 14 0.70 -4.09 29.02
C ASN A 14 1.55 -3.78 27.78
N ASN A 15 1.26 -4.44 26.67
CA ASN A 15 2.02 -4.39 25.41
C ASN A 15 1.13 -3.97 24.23
N PRO A 16 0.56 -2.75 24.23
CA PRO A 16 -0.27 -2.31 23.12
C PRO A 16 0.50 -2.37 21.79
N LYS A 17 -0.21 -2.78 20.75
CA LYS A 17 0.29 -2.95 19.39
C LYS A 17 0.11 -1.64 18.62
N VAL A 18 1.21 -1.16 18.04
CA VAL A 18 1.22 0.00 17.14
C VAL A 18 1.11 -0.43 15.67
N ILE A 19 0.61 0.46 14.82
CA ILE A 19 0.27 0.23 13.42
C ILE A 19 1.11 1.15 12.52
N ASP A 20 1.84 0.57 11.58
CA ASP A 20 2.51 1.30 10.51
C ASP A 20 1.53 1.62 9.37
N PHE A 21 1.79 2.69 8.62
CA PHE A 21 1.20 2.89 7.31
C PHE A 21 1.98 2.13 6.25
N ASP A 22 1.25 1.64 5.25
CA ASP A 22 1.83 1.06 4.05
C ASP A 22 2.51 2.12 3.17
N ASN A 23 3.48 1.67 2.38
CA ASN A 23 4.03 2.43 1.27
C ASN A 23 3.24 2.12 -0.02
N HIS A 24 3.42 2.94 -1.04
CA HIS A 24 2.83 2.75 -2.37
C HIS A 24 3.93 2.58 -3.43
N PHE A 25 5.09 2.07 -3.04
CA PHE A 25 6.20 1.85 -3.96
C PHE A 25 5.82 0.83 -5.02
N LYS A 26 6.15 1.16 -6.27
CA LYS A 26 6.06 0.26 -7.41
C LYS A 26 7.42 0.27 -8.08
N GLN A 27 8.07 -0.89 -8.10
CA GLN A 27 9.35 -1.02 -8.79
C GLN A 27 9.17 -0.81 -10.29
N ILE A 28 8.06 -1.28 -10.87
CA ILE A 28 7.77 -1.11 -12.29
C ILE A 28 6.57 -0.18 -12.44
N VAL A 29 6.76 0.93 -13.16
CA VAL A 29 5.73 1.90 -13.48
C VAL A 29 5.56 1.95 -14.99
N PRO A 30 4.45 1.43 -15.54
CA PRO A 30 4.14 1.57 -16.96
C PRO A 30 3.90 3.03 -17.32
N GLU A 31 4.53 3.49 -18.39
CA GLU A 31 4.38 4.82 -18.98
C GLU A 31 4.10 4.71 -20.48
N SER A 32 3.37 5.69 -21.03
CA SER A 32 3.05 5.75 -22.45
C SER A 32 3.25 7.16 -22.98
N TYR A 33 3.88 7.26 -24.14
CA TYR A 33 4.04 8.51 -24.87
C TYR A 33 3.27 8.44 -26.19
N GLU A 34 2.45 9.46 -26.45
CA GLU A 34 1.62 9.54 -27.65
C GLU A 34 1.98 10.75 -28.49
N ALA A 35 1.98 10.58 -29.81
CA ALA A 35 2.18 11.68 -30.75
C ALA A 35 1.43 11.44 -32.06
N ASP A 36 0.95 12.52 -32.69
CA ASP A 36 0.21 12.45 -33.94
C ASP A 36 0.96 13.09 -35.12
N ILE A 37 1.00 12.37 -36.26
CA ILE A 37 1.28 12.99 -37.57
C ILE A 37 -0.06 13.24 -38.27
N LYS A 38 -0.34 14.50 -38.63
CA LYS A 38 -1.57 14.88 -39.32
C LYS A 38 -1.38 15.00 -40.83
N TYR A 39 -2.40 14.62 -41.58
CA TYR A 39 -2.40 14.58 -43.03
C TYR A 39 -3.37 15.58 -43.64
N VAL A 40 -3.02 16.08 -44.81
CA VAL A 40 -3.95 16.81 -45.67
C VAL A 40 -5.01 15.86 -46.21
N ILE A 41 -6.20 16.38 -46.51
CA ILE A 41 -7.29 15.62 -47.13
C ILE A 41 -6.80 14.83 -48.36
N ASN A 42 -7.21 13.55 -48.45
CA ASN A 42 -6.85 12.62 -49.52
C ASN A 42 -5.34 12.39 -49.74
N ARG A 43 -4.50 12.76 -48.77
CA ARG A 43 -3.04 12.57 -48.82
C ARG A 43 -2.56 11.64 -47.70
N ALA A 44 -1.41 11.04 -47.94
CA ALA A 44 -0.72 10.14 -47.02
C ALA A 44 0.77 10.48 -46.86
N ASP A 45 1.29 11.54 -47.50
CA ASP A 45 2.69 11.93 -47.28
C ASP A 45 2.87 12.67 -45.95
N VAL A 46 3.88 12.24 -45.19
CA VAL A 46 4.33 12.93 -43.98
C VAL A 46 5.01 14.24 -44.39
N ARG A 47 4.43 15.37 -43.97
CA ARG A 47 4.96 16.70 -44.30
C ARG A 47 6.08 17.10 -43.35
N ARG A 48 7.06 17.85 -43.85
CA ARG A 48 8.17 18.39 -43.03
C ARG A 48 7.69 19.26 -41.86
N SER A 49 6.54 19.93 -42.00
CA SER A 49 5.94 20.71 -40.91
C SER A 49 5.49 19.84 -39.74
N GLU A 50 4.95 18.65 -40.01
CA GLU A 50 4.53 17.70 -38.97
C GLU A 50 5.74 17.12 -38.24
N MET A 51 6.79 16.79 -39.00
CA MET A 51 8.04 16.23 -38.43
C MET A 51 8.76 17.17 -37.45
N LYS A 52 8.38 18.45 -37.38
CA LYS A 52 9.00 19.48 -36.55
C LYS A 52 8.16 19.86 -35.33
N LYS A 53 7.00 19.24 -35.14
CA LYS A 53 6.16 19.51 -33.97
C LYS A 53 6.80 18.98 -32.70
N ASP A 54 6.53 19.64 -31.59
CA ASP A 54 7.07 19.28 -30.28
C ASP A 54 6.70 17.84 -29.88
N GLU A 55 5.47 17.40 -30.16
CA GLU A 55 5.01 16.02 -29.91
C GLU A 55 5.86 14.97 -30.66
N ILE A 56 6.31 15.29 -31.88
CA ILE A 56 7.17 14.41 -32.67
C ILE A 56 8.62 14.49 -32.19
N GLY A 57 9.07 15.66 -31.72
CA GLY A 57 10.35 15.81 -31.03
C GLY A 57 10.42 14.92 -29.80
N GLY A 58 9.41 15.02 -28.92
CA GLY A 58 9.32 14.22 -27.70
C GLY A 58 9.18 12.72 -27.95
N LEU A 59 8.52 12.30 -29.04
CA LEU A 59 8.51 10.88 -29.44
C LEU A 59 9.93 10.35 -29.68
N ASN A 60 10.73 11.12 -30.42
CA ASN A 60 12.11 10.72 -30.74
C ASN A 60 13.01 10.73 -29.50
N GLU A 61 12.85 11.74 -28.64
CA GLU A 61 13.58 11.82 -27.36
C GLU A 61 13.21 10.66 -26.43
N THR A 62 11.94 10.29 -26.38
CA THR A 62 11.43 9.17 -25.58
C THR A 62 12.05 7.84 -26.03
N LEU A 63 12.10 7.59 -27.34
CA LEU A 63 12.72 6.39 -27.90
C LEU A 63 14.24 6.36 -27.66
N GLN A 64 14.90 7.51 -27.79
CA GLN A 64 16.33 7.62 -27.50
C GLN A 64 16.62 7.36 -26.01
N ALA A 65 15.82 7.93 -25.11
CA ALA A 65 15.95 7.71 -23.68
C ALA A 65 15.77 6.23 -23.31
N ALA A 66 14.79 5.54 -23.91
CA ALA A 66 14.59 4.11 -23.70
C ALA A 66 15.75 3.24 -24.22
N ASN A 67 16.43 3.69 -25.29
CA ASN A 67 17.60 2.99 -25.83
C ASN A 67 18.87 3.20 -24.98
N GLU A 68 19.02 4.38 -24.37
CA GLU A 68 20.22 4.74 -23.60
C GLU A 68 20.12 4.38 -22.10
N ASN A 69 18.90 4.23 -21.58
CA ASN A 69 18.65 3.98 -20.16
C ASN A 69 18.08 2.58 -19.92
N GLU A 70 18.89 1.70 -19.33
CA GLU A 70 18.49 0.32 -18.99
C GLU A 70 17.29 0.25 -18.03
N ARG A 71 16.93 1.34 -17.35
CA ARG A 71 15.74 1.44 -16.49
C ARG A 71 14.47 1.88 -17.23
N LEU A 72 14.52 2.06 -18.53
CA LEU A 72 13.36 2.34 -19.37
C LEU A 72 13.21 1.21 -20.38
N GLU A 73 12.46 0.17 -20.01
CA GLU A 73 12.26 -0.98 -20.86
C GLU A 73 11.16 -0.71 -21.89
N LEU A 74 11.50 -0.73 -23.17
CA LEU A 74 10.52 -0.61 -24.24
C LEU A 74 9.62 -1.86 -24.28
N LYS A 75 8.31 -1.67 -24.09
CA LYS A 75 7.31 -2.76 -24.13
C LYS A 75 6.56 -2.85 -25.45
N GLY A 76 6.54 -1.77 -26.22
CA GLY A 76 5.99 -1.79 -27.57
C GLY A 76 5.85 -0.41 -28.18
N ILE A 77 5.80 -0.39 -29.51
CA ILE A 77 5.49 0.79 -30.30
C ILE A 77 4.31 0.44 -31.19
N GLU A 78 3.19 1.16 -31.03
CA GLU A 78 2.04 1.05 -31.90
C GLU A 78 1.99 2.24 -32.86
N ILE A 79 1.73 1.95 -34.14
CA ILE A 79 1.35 2.95 -35.13
C ILE A 79 -0.08 2.65 -35.57
N SER A 80 -1.01 3.51 -35.18
CA SER A 80 -2.42 3.43 -35.57
C SER A 80 -2.74 4.52 -36.58
N ALA A 81 -2.95 4.14 -37.84
CA ALA A 81 -3.20 5.06 -38.94
C ALA A 81 -4.67 5.10 -39.35
N TYR A 82 -5.19 6.30 -39.56
CA TYR A 82 -6.61 6.56 -39.75
C TYR A 82 -6.89 7.37 -41.00
N ALA A 83 -8.06 7.14 -41.62
CA ALA A 83 -8.73 8.14 -42.42
C ALA A 83 -9.90 8.78 -41.65
N SER A 84 -10.28 9.99 -42.09
CA SER A 84 -11.42 10.70 -41.52
C SER A 84 -12.73 10.12 -42.07
N PRO A 85 -13.82 10.09 -41.28
CA PRO A 85 -15.10 9.52 -41.69
C PRO A 85 -15.91 10.49 -42.59
N ASP A 86 -15.33 10.89 -43.72
CA ASP A 86 -15.91 11.88 -44.65
C ASP A 86 -15.76 11.50 -46.14
N GLY A 87 -15.39 10.25 -46.43
CA GLY A 87 -15.14 9.74 -47.78
C GLY A 87 -15.59 8.29 -47.97
N GLU A 88 -15.59 7.83 -49.22
CA GLU A 88 -15.96 6.44 -49.53
C GLU A 88 -15.08 5.43 -48.77
N LEU A 89 -15.70 4.39 -48.21
CA LEU A 89 -15.01 3.41 -47.36
C LEU A 89 -13.79 2.76 -48.03
N ASP A 90 -13.87 2.44 -49.34
CA ASP A 90 -12.74 1.88 -50.10
C ASP A 90 -11.58 2.88 -50.24
N LEU A 91 -11.89 4.16 -50.43
CA LEU A 91 -10.89 5.23 -50.46
C LEU A 91 -10.23 5.39 -49.08
N ASN A 92 -11.04 5.42 -48.02
CA ASN A 92 -10.59 5.54 -46.64
C ASN A 92 -9.69 4.37 -46.22
N THR A 93 -10.06 3.15 -46.62
CA THR A 93 -9.24 1.95 -46.41
C THR A 93 -7.87 2.10 -47.07
N LYS A 94 -7.83 2.45 -48.36
CA LYS A 94 -6.57 2.66 -49.10
C LYS A 94 -5.74 3.81 -48.54
N LEU A 95 -6.37 4.86 -47.99
CA LEU A 95 -5.68 5.97 -47.36
C LEU A 95 -5.07 5.57 -46.02
N ALA A 96 -5.81 4.86 -45.17
CA ALA A 96 -5.32 4.35 -43.89
C ALA A 96 -4.09 3.45 -44.09
N ASP A 97 -4.14 2.51 -45.04
CA ASP A 97 -3.00 1.64 -45.37
C ASP A 97 -1.76 2.45 -45.80
N LYS A 98 -1.94 3.44 -46.69
CA LYS A 98 -0.82 4.29 -47.14
C LYS A 98 -0.26 5.14 -46.01
N ARG A 99 -1.10 5.63 -45.11
CA ARG A 99 -0.69 6.40 -43.94
C ARG A 99 0.08 5.55 -42.95
N GLN A 100 -0.35 4.31 -42.71
CA GLN A 100 0.38 3.33 -41.91
C GLN A 100 1.79 3.13 -42.49
N VAL A 101 1.91 2.84 -43.79
CA VAL A 101 3.21 2.62 -44.45
C VAL A 101 4.13 3.83 -44.37
N THR A 102 3.60 5.04 -44.59
CA THR A 102 4.40 6.27 -44.58
C THR A 102 4.79 6.72 -43.18
N ALA A 103 3.92 6.54 -42.18
CA ALA A 103 4.22 6.73 -40.77
C ALA A 103 5.29 5.74 -40.29
N ASN A 104 5.15 4.46 -40.63
CA ASN A 104 6.15 3.44 -40.32
C ASN A 104 7.50 3.75 -40.97
N LYS A 105 7.51 4.18 -42.24
CA LYS A 105 8.73 4.61 -42.93
C LYS A 105 9.39 5.81 -42.25
N TYR A 106 8.59 6.77 -41.76
CA TYR A 106 9.11 7.90 -40.99
C TYR A 106 9.80 7.42 -39.71
N LEU A 107 9.11 6.61 -38.90
CA LEU A 107 9.65 6.08 -37.64
C LEU A 107 10.91 5.24 -37.87
N ALA A 108 10.89 4.30 -38.82
CA ALA A 108 12.06 3.50 -39.19
C ALA A 108 13.26 4.37 -39.60
N GLY A 109 13.00 5.52 -40.22
CA GLY A 109 14.03 6.52 -40.53
C GLY A 109 14.61 7.20 -39.28
N GLN A 110 13.77 7.50 -38.28
CA GLN A 110 14.22 8.06 -37.00
C GLN A 110 15.00 7.04 -36.17
N LEU A 111 14.48 5.82 -36.03
CA LEU A 111 15.15 4.71 -35.34
C LEU A 111 16.53 4.46 -35.93
N LYS A 112 16.62 4.35 -37.27
CA LYS A 112 17.91 4.19 -37.97
C LYS A 112 18.87 5.36 -37.75
N LYS A 113 18.36 6.59 -37.68
CA LYS A 113 19.19 7.79 -37.46
C LYS A 113 19.73 7.84 -36.02
N ALA A 114 18.96 7.36 -35.07
CA ALA A 114 19.32 7.28 -33.66
C ALA A 114 20.04 5.97 -33.28
N ASP A 115 20.29 5.08 -34.24
CA ASP A 115 20.90 3.76 -34.02
C ASP A 115 20.14 2.89 -33.01
N ILE A 116 18.81 2.95 -33.08
CA ILE A 116 17.90 2.19 -32.19
C ILE A 116 17.39 0.96 -32.93
N GLU A 117 17.65 -0.22 -32.38
CA GLU A 117 17.09 -1.48 -32.85
C GLU A 117 15.85 -1.84 -32.03
N VAL A 118 14.72 -2.06 -32.71
CA VAL A 118 13.46 -2.47 -32.08
C VAL A 118 13.09 -3.84 -32.63
N ALA A 119 12.84 -4.80 -31.73
CA ALA A 119 12.42 -6.15 -32.10
C ALA A 119 11.06 -6.12 -32.81
N GLU A 120 10.87 -6.98 -33.81
CA GLU A 120 9.66 -6.97 -34.65
C GLU A 120 8.40 -7.25 -33.82
N GLU A 121 8.50 -8.09 -32.79
CA GLU A 121 7.41 -8.41 -31.86
C GLU A 121 6.95 -7.23 -31.00
N LEU A 122 7.77 -6.18 -30.86
CA LEU A 122 7.41 -4.96 -30.13
C LEU A 122 6.69 -3.95 -31.03
N MET A 123 6.63 -4.18 -32.34
CA MET A 123 5.97 -3.30 -33.31
C MET A 123 4.54 -3.75 -33.58
N SER A 124 3.57 -2.87 -33.33
CA SER A 124 2.16 -3.05 -33.73
C SER A 124 1.82 -2.03 -34.81
N LEU A 125 1.35 -2.49 -35.96
CA LEU A 125 1.05 -1.64 -37.12
C LEU A 125 -0.42 -1.82 -37.50
N LEU A 126 -1.23 -0.80 -37.26
CA LEU A 126 -2.67 -0.83 -37.46
C LEU A 126 -3.10 0.21 -38.51
N ALA A 127 -4.03 -0.19 -39.37
CA ALA A 127 -4.70 0.69 -40.32
C ALA A 127 -6.21 0.58 -40.09
N THR A 128 -6.83 1.68 -39.68
CA THR A 128 -8.27 1.76 -39.44
C THR A 128 -8.87 2.72 -40.47
N PRO A 129 -9.75 2.25 -41.36
CA PRO A 129 -10.33 3.10 -42.40
C PRO A 129 -10.95 4.38 -41.84
N GLU A 130 -11.75 4.29 -40.77
CA GLU A 130 -12.48 5.43 -40.21
C GLU A 130 -12.39 5.43 -38.68
N ASP A 131 -11.81 6.50 -38.12
CA ASP A 131 -11.67 6.70 -36.66
C ASP A 131 -12.98 7.20 -36.04
N TRP A 132 -14.00 6.34 -35.98
CA TRP A 132 -15.30 6.72 -35.39
C TRP A 132 -15.23 6.96 -33.88
N GLU A 133 -14.34 6.27 -33.17
CA GLU A 133 -14.12 6.49 -31.73
C GLU A 133 -13.39 7.82 -31.48
N GLY A 134 -12.35 8.13 -32.27
CA GLY A 134 -11.71 9.43 -32.23
C GLY A 134 -12.63 10.57 -32.66
N PHE A 135 -13.50 10.34 -33.65
CA PHE A 135 -14.55 11.29 -34.03
C PHE A 135 -15.49 11.57 -32.85
N LYS A 136 -15.96 10.53 -32.17
CA LYS A 136 -16.80 10.65 -30.99
C LYS A 136 -16.12 11.45 -29.88
N ALA A 137 -14.88 11.10 -29.54
CA ALA A 137 -14.12 11.80 -28.50
C ALA A 137 -13.87 13.28 -28.85
N ALA A 138 -13.53 13.58 -30.10
CA ALA A 138 -13.34 14.95 -30.58
C ALA A 138 -14.67 15.74 -30.53
N MET A 139 -15.79 15.10 -30.89
CA MET A 139 -17.11 15.71 -30.76
C MET A 139 -17.45 15.99 -29.29
N GLU A 140 -17.29 15.02 -28.38
CA GLU A 140 -17.56 15.18 -26.95
C GLU A 140 -16.82 16.37 -26.34
N ALA A 141 -15.56 16.56 -26.72
CA ALA A 141 -14.70 17.65 -26.28
C ALA A 141 -15.00 19.02 -26.95
N SER A 142 -15.84 19.04 -27.98
CA SER A 142 -16.15 20.27 -28.74
C SER A 142 -17.36 21.04 -28.19
N ASP A 143 -17.49 22.28 -28.64
CA ASP A 143 -18.64 23.16 -28.40
C ASP A 143 -19.54 23.31 -29.64
N ILE A 144 -19.46 22.36 -30.58
CA ILE A 144 -20.21 22.40 -31.84
C ILE A 144 -21.71 22.35 -31.58
N GLN A 145 -22.46 23.22 -32.26
CA GLN A 145 -23.93 23.21 -32.22
C GLN A 145 -24.48 21.83 -32.64
N ASP A 146 -25.51 21.34 -31.96
CA ASP A 146 -26.12 20.03 -32.21
C ASP A 146 -25.21 18.82 -31.89
N LYS A 147 -24.13 19.01 -31.12
CA LYS A 147 -23.26 17.92 -30.61
C LYS A 147 -24.03 16.73 -30.07
N GLU A 148 -25.00 16.96 -29.19
CA GLU A 148 -25.79 15.87 -28.57
C GLU A 148 -26.58 15.05 -29.60
N MET A 149 -27.05 15.69 -30.68
CA MET A 149 -27.71 14.99 -31.78
C MET A 149 -26.73 14.11 -32.54
N ILE A 150 -25.52 14.62 -32.82
CA ILE A 150 -24.44 13.89 -33.50
C ILE A 150 -23.98 12.68 -32.66
N LEU A 151 -23.75 12.87 -31.36
CA LEU A 151 -23.40 11.78 -30.45
C LEU A 151 -24.50 10.71 -30.39
N ARG A 152 -25.77 11.14 -30.45
CA ARG A 152 -26.91 10.22 -30.55
C ARG A 152 -26.88 9.40 -31.84
N VAL A 153 -26.60 10.01 -33.00
CA VAL A 153 -26.44 9.31 -34.28
C VAL A 153 -25.37 8.22 -34.18
N LEU A 154 -24.21 8.54 -33.59
CA LEU A 154 -23.12 7.57 -33.38
C LEU A 154 -23.54 6.39 -32.49
N SER A 155 -24.40 6.63 -31.49
CA SER A 155 -24.91 5.58 -30.61
C SER A 155 -26.01 4.72 -31.25
N MET A 156 -26.84 5.30 -32.12
CA MET A 156 -28.01 4.66 -32.71
C MET A 156 -27.67 3.79 -33.92
N HIS A 157 -26.61 4.17 -34.66
CA HIS A 157 -26.18 3.48 -35.86
C HIS A 157 -24.80 2.89 -35.63
N SER A 158 -24.58 1.64 -36.04
CA SER A 158 -23.26 1.00 -36.07
C SER A 158 -22.65 0.95 -37.47
N ASP A 159 -23.49 1.09 -38.51
CA ASP A 159 -23.06 1.12 -39.91
C ASP A 159 -22.35 2.46 -40.22
N PRO A 160 -21.08 2.42 -40.69
CA PRO A 160 -20.30 3.62 -40.97
C PRO A 160 -20.92 4.53 -42.04
N VAL A 161 -21.49 3.95 -43.10
CA VAL A 161 -22.08 4.71 -44.21
C VAL A 161 -23.33 5.43 -43.75
N VAL A 162 -24.14 4.77 -42.91
CA VAL A 162 -25.33 5.40 -42.31
C VAL A 162 -24.93 6.53 -41.36
N ARG A 163 -23.93 6.33 -40.50
CA ARG A 163 -23.41 7.38 -39.59
C ARG A 163 -22.97 8.62 -40.37
N GLU A 164 -22.15 8.42 -41.40
CA GLU A 164 -21.65 9.51 -42.23
C GLU A 164 -22.78 10.28 -42.91
N GLN A 165 -23.76 9.59 -43.49
CA GLN A 165 -24.87 10.23 -44.19
C GLN A 165 -25.75 11.05 -43.25
N GLU A 166 -26.11 10.51 -42.08
CA GLU A 166 -26.91 11.22 -41.08
C GLU A 166 -26.19 12.47 -40.55
N ILE A 167 -24.89 12.38 -40.31
CA ILE A 167 -24.08 13.53 -39.87
C ILE A 167 -23.96 14.58 -40.97
N LYS A 168 -23.77 14.18 -42.23
CA LYS A 168 -23.73 15.12 -43.39
C LYS A 168 -25.04 15.86 -43.61
N ASN A 169 -26.17 15.26 -43.23
CA ASN A 169 -27.49 15.91 -43.34
C ASN A 169 -27.63 17.11 -42.37
N LEU A 170 -26.80 17.19 -41.32
CA LEU A 170 -26.76 18.30 -40.36
C LEU A 170 -25.88 19.44 -40.90
N THR A 171 -26.30 20.07 -42.00
CA THR A 171 -25.43 20.91 -42.87
C THR A 171 -24.65 22.01 -42.14
N ALA A 172 -25.28 22.73 -41.19
CA ALA A 172 -24.61 23.79 -40.43
C ALA A 172 -23.55 23.27 -39.46
N ALA A 173 -23.85 22.19 -38.73
CA ALA A 173 -22.89 21.54 -37.85
C ALA A 173 -21.77 20.86 -38.65
N PHE A 174 -22.10 20.28 -39.81
CA PHE A 174 -21.15 19.57 -40.65
C PHE A 174 -20.06 20.48 -41.23
N GLU A 175 -20.37 21.73 -41.60
CA GLU A 175 -19.33 22.68 -42.04
C GLU A 175 -18.31 22.96 -40.92
N VAL A 176 -18.77 23.09 -39.67
CA VAL A 176 -17.87 23.27 -38.51
C VAL A 176 -17.06 22.00 -38.26
N ILE A 177 -17.69 20.83 -38.30
CA ILE A 177 -17.02 19.52 -38.17
C ILE A 177 -15.91 19.35 -39.22
N LYS A 178 -16.16 19.78 -40.45
CA LYS A 178 -15.22 19.67 -41.57
C LYS A 178 -13.99 20.55 -41.41
N GLU A 179 -14.14 21.72 -40.81
CA GLU A 179 -13.03 22.65 -40.58
C GLU A 179 -12.29 22.37 -39.27
N GLU A 180 -12.99 21.90 -38.22
CA GLU A 180 -12.43 21.80 -36.86
C GLU A 180 -12.11 20.36 -36.42
N ILE A 181 -12.94 19.38 -36.79
CA ILE A 181 -12.85 18.00 -36.29
C ILE A 181 -12.15 17.07 -37.29
N LEU A 182 -12.67 16.97 -38.52
CA LEU A 182 -12.17 16.04 -39.54
C LEU A 182 -10.66 16.20 -39.83
N PRO A 183 -10.06 17.41 -39.83
CA PRO A 183 -8.63 17.55 -40.00
C PRO A 183 -7.79 16.91 -38.88
N GLN A 184 -8.32 16.81 -37.66
CA GLN A 184 -7.63 16.18 -36.54
C GLN A 184 -7.60 14.64 -36.66
N LEU A 185 -8.63 14.07 -37.29
CA LEU A 185 -8.80 12.62 -37.45
C LEU A 185 -8.00 12.06 -38.63
N ARG A 186 -7.52 12.92 -39.54
CA ARG A 186 -6.61 12.53 -40.61
C ARG A 186 -5.21 12.35 -40.03
N ARG A 187 -4.96 11.25 -39.33
CA ARG A 187 -3.71 11.10 -38.58
C ARG A 187 -3.13 9.68 -38.58
N SER A 188 -1.86 9.60 -38.23
CA SER A 188 -1.21 8.41 -37.71
C SER A 188 -0.77 8.71 -36.29
N LYS A 189 -1.33 7.97 -35.35
CA LYS A 189 -0.99 8.04 -33.93
C LYS A 189 0.14 7.07 -33.64
N PHE A 190 1.18 7.56 -32.99
CA PHE A 190 2.26 6.76 -32.42
C PHE A 190 1.99 6.61 -30.93
N THR A 191 2.11 5.39 -30.41
CA THR A 191 2.02 5.10 -28.98
C THR A 191 3.25 4.28 -28.59
N VAL A 192 4.13 4.85 -27.78
CA VAL A 192 5.32 4.16 -27.24
C VAL A 192 5.03 3.78 -25.80
N ASN A 193 4.96 2.48 -25.53
CA ASN A 193 4.73 1.93 -24.21
C ASN A 193 6.05 1.46 -23.61
N MET A 194 6.31 1.83 -22.37
CA MET A 194 7.53 1.48 -21.66
C MET A 194 7.27 1.20 -20.19
N ASP A 195 8.14 0.38 -19.60
CA ASP A 195 8.18 0.15 -18.17
C ASP A 195 9.36 0.95 -17.59
N LYS A 196 9.05 1.89 -16.70
CA LYS A 196 10.07 2.56 -15.90
C LYS A 196 10.41 1.71 -14.68
N ILE A 197 11.65 1.24 -14.63
CA ILE A 197 12.18 0.32 -13.62
C ILE A 197 12.90 1.13 -12.53
N GLY A 198 12.28 1.23 -11.37
CA GLY A 198 12.88 1.78 -10.15
C GLY A 198 13.98 0.87 -9.57
N TRP A 199 14.52 1.28 -8.43
CA TRP A 199 15.56 0.54 -7.72
C TRP A 199 15.08 -0.85 -7.26
N SER A 200 15.96 -1.86 -7.34
CA SER A 200 15.72 -3.16 -6.69
C SER A 200 15.85 -3.06 -5.17
N ASP A 201 15.40 -4.09 -4.45
CA ASP A 201 15.55 -4.18 -3.00
C ASP A 201 17.02 -4.05 -2.57
N GLU A 202 17.94 -4.72 -3.28
CA GLU A 202 19.38 -4.66 -3.01
C GLU A 202 19.95 -3.26 -3.27
N GLU A 203 19.52 -2.61 -4.34
CA GLU A 203 19.94 -1.25 -4.69
C GLU A 203 19.45 -0.23 -3.67
N LEU A 204 18.18 -0.33 -3.26
CA LEU A 204 17.60 0.51 -2.22
C LEU A 204 18.38 0.38 -0.91
N VAL A 205 18.68 -0.86 -0.49
CA VAL A 205 19.45 -1.11 0.74
C VAL A 205 20.87 -0.57 0.62
N ALA A 206 21.51 -0.67 -0.55
CA ALA A 206 22.83 -0.07 -0.77
C ALA A 206 22.77 1.47 -0.68
N LEU A 207 21.77 2.09 -1.31
CA LEU A 207 21.58 3.54 -1.32
C LEU A 207 21.36 4.14 0.06
N ILE A 208 20.71 3.42 0.99
CA ILE A 208 20.60 3.86 2.40
C ILE A 208 21.96 4.23 3.01
N SER A 209 23.01 3.48 2.66
CA SER A 209 24.35 3.68 3.22
C SER A 209 25.23 4.59 2.37
N SER A 210 25.06 4.57 1.04
CA SER A 210 25.93 5.30 0.13
C SER A 210 25.43 6.70 -0.21
N ASP A 211 24.13 6.86 -0.47
CA ASP A 211 23.53 8.09 -0.98
C ASP A 211 22.01 8.12 -0.77
N ILE A 212 21.58 8.21 0.49
CA ILE A 212 20.15 8.14 0.84
C ILE A 212 19.35 9.34 0.31
N ASP A 213 20.02 10.45 0.01
CA ASP A 213 19.40 11.68 -0.46
C ASP A 213 18.86 11.57 -1.90
N THR A 214 19.26 10.53 -2.65
CA THR A 214 18.72 10.27 -4.00
C THR A 214 17.35 9.62 -3.98
N LEU A 215 16.97 8.98 -2.86
CA LEU A 215 15.73 8.22 -2.77
C LEU A 215 14.54 9.15 -2.60
N VAL A 216 13.48 8.90 -3.38
CA VAL A 216 12.22 9.64 -3.23
C VAL A 216 11.35 9.07 -2.12
N LEU A 217 10.27 9.77 -1.76
CA LEU A 217 9.43 9.42 -0.60
C LEU A 217 8.96 7.96 -0.58
N GLU A 218 8.38 7.45 -1.67
CA GLU A 218 7.87 6.07 -1.69
C GLU A 218 9.00 5.03 -1.61
N GLU A 219 10.15 5.32 -2.21
CA GLU A 219 11.35 4.49 -2.12
C GLU A 219 11.87 4.45 -0.68
N LEU A 220 11.93 5.58 0.02
CA LEU A 220 12.35 5.65 1.42
C LEU A 220 11.40 4.88 2.35
N LEU A 221 10.07 5.04 2.15
CA LEU A 221 9.07 4.34 2.94
C LEU A 221 9.15 2.82 2.72
N TYR A 222 9.40 2.37 1.49
CA TYR A 222 9.59 0.96 1.18
C TYR A 222 10.94 0.42 1.67
N ALA A 223 12.04 1.15 1.46
CA ALA A 223 13.38 0.80 1.92
C ALA A 223 13.41 0.60 3.44
N ALA A 224 12.66 1.39 4.21
CA ALA A 224 12.49 1.19 5.65
C ALA A 224 11.87 -0.17 6.03
N THR A 225 11.12 -0.82 5.14
CA THR A 225 10.57 -2.17 5.38
C THR A 225 11.57 -3.29 5.11
N LEU A 226 12.59 -3.03 4.29
CA LEU A 226 13.64 -3.99 3.95
C LEU A 226 14.69 -4.13 5.06
N VAL A 227 14.81 -3.12 5.92
CA VAL A 227 15.83 -3.08 6.98
C VAL A 227 15.30 -3.63 8.31
N LYS A 228 16.10 -4.51 8.92
CA LYS A 228 15.81 -5.11 10.25
C LYS A 228 16.33 -4.27 11.42
N ASP A 229 17.46 -3.60 11.24
CA ASP A 229 18.08 -2.76 12.26
C ASP A 229 17.22 -1.52 12.54
N LYS A 230 16.88 -1.27 13.81
CA LYS A 230 15.90 -0.24 14.17
C LYS A 230 16.48 1.16 14.00
N GLU A 231 17.77 1.32 14.28
CA GLU A 231 18.51 2.57 14.17
C GLU A 231 18.63 2.99 12.70
N VAL A 232 18.97 2.06 11.81
CA VAL A 232 18.97 2.32 10.37
C VAL A 232 17.56 2.62 9.87
N LYS A 233 16.54 1.84 10.27
CA LYS A 233 15.15 2.09 9.88
C LYS A 233 14.67 3.49 10.32
N LEU A 234 15.06 3.92 11.53
CA LEU A 234 14.77 5.25 12.04
C LEU A 234 15.46 6.34 11.20
N ALA A 235 16.71 6.14 10.78
CA ALA A 235 17.41 7.07 9.91
C ALA A 235 16.72 7.23 8.55
N VAL A 236 16.29 6.12 7.92
CA VAL A 236 15.55 6.14 6.65
C VAL A 236 14.23 6.90 6.78
N LEU A 237 13.44 6.62 7.82
CA LEU A 237 12.16 7.30 8.04
C LEU A 237 12.33 8.78 8.42
N THR A 238 13.44 9.12 9.09
CA THR A 238 13.83 10.52 9.32
C THR A 238 14.12 11.22 8.00
N GLN A 239 14.78 10.55 7.06
CA GLN A 239 14.98 11.09 5.72
C GLN A 239 13.66 11.24 4.96
N ALA A 240 12.75 10.25 5.03
CA ALA A 240 11.42 10.35 4.42
C ALA A 240 10.64 11.59 4.92
N ALA A 241 10.71 11.87 6.23
CA ALA A 241 10.08 13.03 6.83
C ALA A 241 10.77 14.36 6.46
N LYS A 242 12.03 14.35 6.01
CA LYS A 242 12.71 15.54 5.46
C LYS A 242 12.34 15.77 4.00
N VAL A 243 12.28 14.71 3.20
CA VAL A 243 11.90 14.77 1.77
C VAL A 243 10.48 15.28 1.63
N ASP A 244 9.56 14.81 2.48
CA ASP A 244 8.20 15.35 2.57
C ASP A 244 7.78 15.56 4.03
N PRO A 245 7.95 16.78 4.57
CA PRO A 245 7.50 17.13 5.92
C PRO A 245 5.98 16.99 6.12
N GLY A 246 5.19 17.01 5.04
CA GLY A 246 3.73 16.84 5.05
C GLY A 246 3.28 15.38 4.98
N CYS A 247 4.20 14.42 4.93
CA CYS A 247 3.84 13.01 4.87
C CYS A 247 3.56 12.42 6.26
N LEU A 248 2.28 12.26 6.61
CA LEU A 248 1.88 11.63 7.88
C LEU A 248 2.42 10.20 8.04
N ARG A 249 2.63 9.47 6.93
CA ARG A 249 3.12 8.08 6.94
C ARG A 249 4.56 8.01 7.44
N ALA A 250 5.41 8.96 7.00
CA ALA A 250 6.79 9.05 7.45
C ALA A 250 6.87 9.30 8.97
N HIS A 251 6.16 10.31 9.47
CA HIS A 251 6.11 10.63 10.90
C HIS A 251 5.52 9.49 11.74
N ASN A 252 4.42 8.87 11.30
CA ASN A 252 3.82 7.76 12.03
C ASN A 252 4.77 6.55 12.09
N ASN A 253 5.33 6.14 10.95
CA ASN A 253 6.20 4.96 10.91
C ASN A 253 7.50 5.21 11.70
N GLN A 254 8.01 6.45 11.70
CA GLN A 254 9.11 6.86 12.59
C GLN A 254 8.73 6.62 14.07
N GLY A 255 7.53 7.06 14.47
CA GLY A 255 7.00 6.85 15.82
C GLY A 255 6.85 5.37 16.17
N VAL A 256 6.44 4.52 15.24
CA VAL A 256 6.36 3.07 15.44
C VAL A 256 7.74 2.48 15.73
N VAL A 257 8.77 2.87 14.97
CA VAL A 257 10.14 2.39 15.20
C VAL A 257 10.64 2.86 16.57
N LEU A 258 10.44 4.12 16.92
CA LEU A 258 10.82 4.68 18.23
C LEU A 258 10.11 3.97 19.39
N TYR A 259 8.81 3.68 19.24
CA TYR A 259 8.03 2.90 20.20
C TYR A 259 8.65 1.51 20.41
N ASN A 260 9.01 0.84 19.32
CA ASN A 260 9.65 -0.48 19.36
C ASN A 260 11.08 -0.45 19.92
N MET A 261 11.74 0.71 19.94
CA MET A 261 13.03 0.93 20.60
C MET A 261 12.90 1.28 22.09
N GLY A 262 11.66 1.46 22.59
CA GLY A 262 11.41 1.90 23.97
C GLY A 262 11.54 3.42 24.18
N LYS A 263 11.76 4.19 23.11
CA LYS A 263 11.91 5.65 23.15
C LYS A 263 10.54 6.33 23.15
N MET A 264 9.82 6.19 24.26
CA MET A 264 8.39 6.56 24.33
C MET A 264 8.12 8.05 24.08
N GLU A 265 8.95 8.95 24.60
CA GLU A 265 8.77 10.40 24.40
C GLU A 265 9.01 10.82 22.95
N GLU A 266 10.06 10.28 22.32
CA GLU A 266 10.34 10.51 20.90
C GLU A 266 9.20 9.96 20.02
N ALA A 267 8.71 8.75 20.33
CA ALA A 267 7.58 8.14 19.62
C ALA A 267 6.31 8.99 19.73
N ALA A 268 6.00 9.50 20.93
CA ALA A 268 4.86 10.38 21.17
C ALA A 268 4.96 11.67 20.36
N ALA A 269 6.16 12.25 20.24
CA ALA A 269 6.39 13.43 19.42
C ALA A 269 6.14 13.14 17.93
N SER A 270 6.65 12.03 17.40
CA SER A 270 6.42 11.61 16.01
C SER A 270 4.94 11.35 15.70
N PHE A 271 4.20 10.66 16.58
CA PHE A 271 2.75 10.47 16.38
C PHE A 271 1.97 11.79 16.43
N LYS A 272 2.35 12.72 17.31
CA LYS A 272 1.75 14.07 17.35
C LYS A 272 2.02 14.86 16.07
N ALA A 273 3.22 14.75 15.51
CA ALA A 273 3.55 15.36 14.22
C ALA A 273 2.68 14.79 13.09
N ALA A 274 2.51 13.46 13.04
CA ALA A 274 1.61 12.83 12.07
C ALA A 274 0.16 13.31 12.23
N LYS A 275 -0.35 13.39 13.48
CA LYS A 275 -1.71 13.85 13.77
C LYS A 275 -1.93 15.32 13.41
N ALA A 276 -0.91 16.17 13.56
CA ALA A 276 -0.98 17.58 13.19
C ALA A 276 -1.16 17.82 11.69
N ILE A 277 -0.70 16.87 10.86
CA ILE A 277 -0.92 16.89 9.41
C ILE A 277 -2.38 16.51 9.11
N LYS A 278 -2.83 15.39 9.66
CA LYS A 278 -4.21 14.90 9.49
C LYS A 278 -4.58 13.93 10.61
N ASP A 279 -5.79 14.08 11.14
CA ASP A 279 -6.35 13.10 12.07
C ASP A 279 -6.68 11.78 11.35
N HIS A 280 -6.30 10.66 11.95
CA HIS A 280 -6.41 9.33 11.34
C HIS A 280 -6.42 8.22 12.40
N ASP A 281 -7.26 7.22 12.21
CA ASP A 281 -7.48 6.12 13.17
C ASP A 281 -6.20 5.36 13.52
N ILE A 282 -5.38 5.00 12.53
CA ILE A 282 -4.03 4.42 12.76
C ILE A 282 -3.18 5.26 13.73
N ILE A 283 -3.15 6.59 13.55
CA ILE A 283 -2.37 7.48 14.39
C ILE A 283 -2.97 7.56 15.80
N ASN A 284 -4.31 7.63 15.90
CA ASN A 284 -5.01 7.65 17.18
C ASN A 284 -4.77 6.37 17.98
N ASN A 285 -4.78 5.20 17.34
CA ASN A 285 -4.38 3.95 17.98
C ASN A 285 -2.96 4.03 18.54
N ASN A 286 -2.02 4.58 17.77
CA ASN A 286 -0.63 4.67 18.20
C ASN A 286 -0.43 5.65 19.36
N ILE A 287 -1.19 6.75 19.39
CA ILE A 287 -1.24 7.66 20.55
C ILE A 287 -1.86 6.96 21.77
N GLY A 288 -2.91 6.15 21.57
CA GLY A 288 -3.48 5.32 22.64
C GLY A 288 -2.48 4.31 23.21
N ALA A 289 -1.61 3.74 22.36
CA ALA A 289 -0.54 2.86 22.80
C ALA A 289 0.48 3.58 23.71
N ILE A 290 0.82 4.83 23.40
CA ILE A 290 1.64 5.68 24.27
C ILE A 290 0.92 5.97 25.59
N ALA A 291 -0.35 6.38 25.55
CA ALA A 291 -1.13 6.66 26.76
C ALA A 291 -1.19 5.46 27.70
N LEU A 292 -1.44 4.26 27.14
CA LEU A 292 -1.49 3.03 27.92
C LEU A 292 -0.12 2.63 28.49
N LYS A 293 0.97 2.89 27.77
CA LYS A 293 2.34 2.70 28.30
C LYS A 293 2.65 3.65 29.45
N ASN A 294 2.11 4.87 29.41
CA ASN A 294 2.24 5.86 30.48
C ASN A 294 1.27 5.62 31.65
N GLY A 295 0.40 4.61 31.56
CA GLY A 295 -0.56 4.26 32.61
C GLY A 295 -1.88 5.04 32.55
N ASP A 296 -2.07 5.90 31.55
CA ASP A 296 -3.34 6.60 31.33
C ASP A 296 -4.32 5.70 30.57
N VAL A 297 -4.98 4.83 31.33
CA VAL A 297 -5.94 3.85 30.81
C VAL A 297 -7.17 4.54 30.20
N THR A 298 -7.59 5.68 30.76
CA THR A 298 -8.76 6.43 30.27
C THR A 298 -8.48 7.03 28.89
N ALA A 299 -7.38 7.77 28.74
CA ALA A 299 -7.02 8.34 27.44
C ALA A 299 -6.72 7.25 26.40
N ALA A 300 -6.11 6.14 26.82
CA ALA A 300 -5.89 4.99 25.95
C ALA A 300 -7.20 4.40 25.41
N LYS A 301 -8.19 4.19 26.29
CA LYS A 301 -9.51 3.68 25.93
C LYS A 301 -10.19 4.59 24.89
N GLU A 302 -10.24 5.88 25.16
CA GLU A 302 -10.83 6.86 24.24
C GLU A 302 -10.17 6.81 22.86
N ALA A 303 -8.83 6.82 22.83
CA ALA A 303 -8.07 6.78 21.59
C ALA A 303 -8.27 5.47 20.80
N PHE A 304 -8.26 4.31 21.48
CA PHE A 304 -8.50 3.03 20.81
C PHE A 304 -9.94 2.88 20.33
N THR A 305 -10.94 3.34 21.10
CA THR A 305 -12.34 3.33 20.68
C THR A 305 -12.57 4.23 19.46
N ALA A 306 -11.95 5.40 19.43
CA ALA A 306 -11.98 6.28 18.26
C ALA A 306 -11.29 5.67 17.02
N SER A 307 -10.48 4.63 17.20
CA SER A 307 -9.74 3.96 16.12
C SER A 307 -10.35 2.63 15.66
N LEU A 308 -11.56 2.32 16.14
CA LEU A 308 -12.27 1.09 15.77
C LEU A 308 -12.39 0.98 14.24
N GLY A 309 -11.99 -0.17 13.69
CA GLY A 309 -11.97 -0.40 12.23
C GLY A 309 -10.59 -0.29 11.60
N ALA A 310 -9.59 0.29 12.27
CA ALA A 310 -8.20 0.36 11.76
C ALA A 310 -7.41 -0.96 11.83
N GLY A 311 -8.08 -2.08 12.12
CA GLY A 311 -7.52 -3.43 12.07
C GLY A 311 -7.40 -4.14 13.43
N ALA A 312 -6.97 -5.41 13.39
CA ALA A 312 -6.98 -6.31 14.55
C ALA A 312 -6.10 -5.85 15.73
N LYS A 313 -5.07 -5.02 15.46
CA LYS A 313 -4.21 -4.44 16.50
C LYS A 313 -5.00 -3.52 17.44
N VAL A 314 -6.00 -2.79 16.93
CA VAL A 314 -6.88 -1.94 17.76
C VAL A 314 -7.73 -2.81 18.68
N ASN A 315 -8.32 -3.88 18.15
CA ASN A 315 -9.11 -4.80 18.96
C ASN A 315 -8.26 -5.43 20.07
N TYR A 316 -7.04 -5.88 19.76
CA TYR A 316 -6.12 -6.36 20.79
C TYR A 316 -5.87 -5.34 21.90
N ASN A 317 -5.68 -4.07 21.53
CA ASN A 317 -5.46 -2.99 22.49
C ASN A 317 -6.70 -2.73 23.37
N LEU A 318 -7.90 -2.73 22.79
CA LEU A 318 -9.15 -2.65 23.54
C LEU A 318 -9.36 -3.86 24.46
N GLY A 319 -8.93 -5.06 24.05
CA GLY A 319 -8.94 -6.25 24.91
C GLY A 319 -8.08 -6.08 26.16
N ILE A 320 -6.91 -5.41 26.06
CA ILE A 320 -6.10 -5.06 27.23
C ILE A 320 -6.87 -4.12 28.17
N ILE A 321 -7.53 -3.10 27.63
CA ILE A 321 -8.36 -2.17 28.41
C ILE A 321 -9.48 -2.92 29.11
N SER A 322 -10.21 -3.79 28.41
CA SER A 322 -11.31 -4.56 28.98
C SER A 322 -10.86 -5.50 30.12
N ILE A 323 -9.68 -6.13 30.04
CA ILE A 323 -9.15 -6.89 31.19
C ILE A 323 -8.90 -5.96 32.39
N LYS A 324 -8.32 -4.79 32.17
CA LYS A 324 -8.04 -3.82 33.25
C LYS A 324 -9.30 -3.28 33.90
N GLU A 325 -10.42 -3.25 33.17
CA GLU A 325 -11.74 -2.84 33.68
C GLU A 325 -12.55 -4.00 34.28
N GLY A 326 -12.05 -5.25 34.21
CA GLY A 326 -12.76 -6.44 34.69
C GLY A 326 -13.80 -7.00 33.71
N GLU A 327 -13.85 -6.47 32.49
CA GLU A 327 -14.81 -6.81 31.44
C GLU A 327 -14.29 -7.98 30.58
N TYR A 328 -14.13 -9.16 31.19
CA TYR A 328 -13.42 -10.28 30.55
C TYR A 328 -14.13 -10.86 29.32
N GLU A 329 -15.47 -10.93 29.32
CA GLU A 329 -16.25 -11.33 28.14
C GLU A 329 -15.98 -10.39 26.96
N THR A 330 -16.02 -9.08 27.24
CA THR A 330 -15.74 -8.03 26.26
C THR A 330 -14.31 -8.13 25.74
N ALA A 331 -13.34 -8.40 26.62
CA ALA A 331 -11.95 -8.63 26.23
C ALA A 331 -11.82 -9.80 25.24
N LEU A 332 -12.49 -10.92 25.50
CA LEU A 332 -12.48 -12.09 24.62
C LEU A 332 -13.14 -11.81 23.27
N ASN A 333 -14.22 -11.04 23.24
CA ASN A 333 -14.84 -10.59 21.98
C ASN A 333 -13.86 -9.75 21.15
N TYR A 334 -13.09 -8.88 21.79
CA TYR A 334 -12.05 -8.11 21.12
C TYR A 334 -10.88 -8.96 20.64
N PHE A 335 -10.38 -9.91 21.43
CA PHE A 335 -9.32 -10.82 20.99
C PHE A 335 -9.80 -11.75 19.86
N GLY A 336 -11.09 -12.10 19.84
CA GLY A 336 -11.65 -13.02 18.86
C GLY A 336 -10.96 -14.38 18.95
N SER A 337 -10.45 -14.85 17.81
CA SER A 337 -9.71 -16.12 17.73
C SER A 337 -8.20 -15.99 17.89
N ASP A 338 -7.64 -14.80 18.16
CA ASP A 338 -6.19 -14.58 18.32
C ASP A 338 -5.69 -15.20 19.65
N PRO A 339 -4.98 -16.35 19.62
CA PRO A 339 -4.46 -16.94 20.83
C PRO A 339 -3.34 -16.06 21.39
N SER A 340 -3.55 -15.51 22.57
CA SER A 340 -2.56 -14.66 23.24
C SER A 340 -2.54 -14.89 24.75
N HIS A 341 -1.47 -14.43 25.40
CA HIS A 341 -1.37 -14.43 26.86
C HIS A 341 -2.58 -13.73 27.50
N ASN A 342 -2.94 -12.56 26.98
CA ASN A 342 -4.07 -11.78 27.48
C ASN A 342 -5.41 -12.48 27.23
N ALA A 343 -5.58 -13.18 26.10
CA ALA A 343 -6.78 -13.98 25.85
C ALA A 343 -6.88 -15.16 26.83
N ALA A 344 -5.80 -15.90 27.06
CA ALA A 344 -5.77 -16.99 28.04
C ALA A 344 -6.04 -16.49 29.47
N LEU A 345 -5.47 -15.34 29.83
CA LEU A 345 -5.73 -14.69 31.11
C LEU A 345 -7.20 -14.29 31.24
N ALA A 346 -7.80 -13.65 30.23
CA ALA A 346 -9.21 -13.27 30.24
C ALA A 346 -10.14 -14.49 30.36
N MET A 347 -9.82 -15.60 29.70
CA MET A 347 -10.55 -16.87 29.86
C MET A 347 -10.49 -17.35 31.31
N TYR A 348 -9.30 -17.37 31.91
CA TYR A 348 -9.13 -17.82 33.29
C TYR A 348 -9.89 -16.93 34.28
N LEU A 349 -9.76 -15.60 34.16
CA LEU A 349 -10.43 -14.62 35.01
C LEU A 349 -11.97 -14.65 34.89
N LYS A 350 -12.50 -15.05 33.73
CA LYS A 350 -13.92 -15.30 33.51
C LYS A 350 -14.40 -16.64 34.10
N GLY A 351 -13.48 -17.53 34.46
CA GLY A 351 -13.77 -18.87 35.00
C GLY A 351 -13.67 -20.01 33.99
N ASP A 352 -13.26 -19.75 32.74
CA ASP A 352 -13.00 -20.79 31.73
C ASP A 352 -11.57 -21.32 31.87
N SER A 353 -11.35 -22.14 32.90
CA SER A 353 -10.03 -22.70 33.20
C SER A 353 -9.53 -23.64 32.11
N GLU A 354 -10.41 -24.44 31.49
CA GLU A 354 -10.02 -25.39 30.45
C GLU A 354 -9.62 -24.67 29.15
N GLY A 355 -10.42 -23.70 28.71
CA GLY A 355 -10.11 -22.86 27.56
C GLY A 355 -8.84 -22.04 27.77
N ALA A 356 -8.65 -21.49 28.97
CA ALA A 356 -7.42 -20.79 29.35
C ALA A 356 -6.19 -21.69 29.22
N TRP A 357 -6.22 -22.91 29.77
CA TRP A 357 -5.11 -23.85 29.66
C TRP A 357 -4.84 -24.24 28.21
N ARG A 358 -5.88 -24.59 27.44
CA ARG A 358 -5.75 -24.94 26.02
C ARG A 358 -5.09 -23.81 25.21
N THR A 359 -5.47 -22.57 25.49
CA THR A 359 -4.89 -21.40 24.82
C THR A 359 -3.45 -21.20 25.29
N ALA A 360 -3.20 -21.12 26.59
CA ALA A 360 -1.89 -20.86 27.17
C ALA A 360 -0.84 -21.93 26.80
N ALA A 361 -1.23 -23.21 26.77
CA ALA A 361 -0.35 -24.35 26.45
C ALA A 361 0.19 -24.33 25.00
N ASN A 362 -0.52 -23.68 24.09
CA ASN A 362 -0.14 -23.58 22.67
C ASN A 362 0.59 -22.28 22.32
N LEU A 363 0.76 -21.35 23.27
CA LEU A 363 1.51 -20.12 23.02
C LEU A 363 3.02 -20.38 22.94
N GLU A 364 3.68 -19.71 22.01
CA GLU A 364 5.13 -19.57 22.00
C GLU A 364 5.56 -18.75 23.23
N MET A 365 6.44 -19.30 24.06
CA MET A 365 6.86 -18.67 25.31
C MET A 365 7.95 -17.63 25.05
N LYS A 366 7.61 -16.35 25.22
CA LYS A 366 8.55 -15.22 25.15
C LYS A 366 8.83 -14.71 26.56
N GLY A 367 9.60 -15.49 27.31
CA GLY A 367 10.00 -15.24 28.69
C GLY A 367 9.10 -15.92 29.74
N GLY A 368 9.47 -15.73 31.02
CA GLY A 368 8.91 -16.48 32.15
C GLY A 368 7.44 -16.24 32.48
N MET A 369 6.85 -15.10 32.10
CA MET A 369 5.47 -14.76 32.50
C MET A 369 4.40 -15.63 31.82
N GLY A 370 4.69 -16.18 30.63
CA GLY A 370 3.79 -17.15 30.00
C GLY A 370 3.72 -18.46 30.79
N TYR A 371 4.87 -18.93 31.28
CA TYR A 371 4.95 -20.08 32.18
C TYR A 371 4.29 -19.78 33.53
N TYR A 372 4.45 -18.57 34.06
CA TYR A 372 3.79 -18.18 35.31
C TYR A 372 2.27 -18.26 35.19
N LEU A 373 1.69 -17.75 34.09
CA LEU A 373 0.25 -17.86 33.84
C LEU A 373 -0.20 -19.34 33.75
N ARG A 374 0.58 -20.20 33.09
CA ARG A 374 0.30 -21.65 33.07
C ARG A 374 0.32 -22.24 34.47
N ALA A 375 1.28 -21.86 35.30
CA ALA A 375 1.38 -22.33 36.68
C ALA A 375 0.14 -21.93 37.49
N VAL A 376 -0.30 -20.68 37.37
CA VAL A 376 -1.53 -20.17 38.01
C VAL A 376 -2.75 -20.96 37.55
N ILE A 377 -2.94 -21.13 36.24
CA ILE A 377 -4.09 -21.90 35.69
C ILE A 377 -4.07 -23.35 36.19
N ALA A 378 -2.90 -24.00 36.21
CA ALA A 378 -2.76 -25.37 36.67
C ALA A 378 -3.04 -25.51 38.17
N ALA A 379 -2.61 -24.55 38.99
CA ALA A 379 -2.90 -24.52 40.42
C ALA A 379 -4.42 -24.37 40.67
N GLY A 380 -5.08 -23.46 39.93
CA GLY A 380 -6.54 -23.31 39.97
C GLY A 380 -7.32 -24.56 39.51
N GLN A 381 -6.72 -25.38 38.65
CA GLN A 381 -7.26 -26.68 38.23
C GLN A 381 -6.93 -27.85 39.17
N ASP A 382 -6.30 -27.59 40.32
CA ASP A 382 -5.87 -28.63 41.28
C ASP A 382 -4.87 -29.64 40.66
N LYS A 383 -3.99 -29.16 39.78
CA LYS A 383 -2.90 -29.93 39.14
C LYS A 383 -1.54 -29.50 39.70
N PRO A 384 -1.19 -29.91 40.94
CA PRO A 384 -0.02 -29.40 41.66
C PRO A 384 1.31 -29.65 40.94
N GLU A 385 1.50 -30.85 40.36
CA GLU A 385 2.75 -31.21 39.66
C GLU A 385 2.99 -30.29 38.44
N VAL A 386 1.95 -30.06 37.64
CA VAL A 386 2.01 -29.20 36.44
C VAL A 386 2.23 -27.74 36.84
N ALA A 387 1.61 -27.29 37.94
CA ALA A 387 1.78 -25.94 38.47
C ALA A 387 3.23 -25.69 38.89
N LEU A 388 3.83 -26.62 39.66
CA LEU A 388 5.20 -26.52 40.13
C LEU A 388 6.22 -26.57 38.99
N GLU A 389 6.01 -27.44 38.00
CA GLU A 389 6.86 -27.51 36.80
C GLU A 389 6.87 -26.18 36.04
N ASN A 390 5.68 -25.60 35.79
CA ASN A 390 5.58 -24.33 35.07
C ASN A 390 6.09 -23.16 35.92
N LEU A 391 5.93 -23.18 37.25
CA LEU A 391 6.49 -22.15 38.12
C LEU A 391 8.03 -22.16 38.08
N LYS A 392 8.63 -23.35 38.10
CA LYS A 392 10.08 -23.51 37.93
C LYS A 392 10.55 -22.94 36.59
N LEU A 393 9.87 -23.30 35.50
CA LEU A 393 10.17 -22.76 34.17
C LEU A 393 9.99 -21.23 34.11
N ALA A 394 9.02 -20.68 34.83
CA ALA A 394 8.82 -19.24 34.92
C ALA A 394 10.03 -18.53 35.57
N VAL A 395 10.55 -19.09 36.66
CA VAL A 395 11.75 -18.57 37.35
C VAL A 395 12.98 -18.69 36.45
N GLU A 396 13.16 -19.81 35.77
CA GLU A 396 14.32 -20.07 34.89
C GLU A 396 14.34 -19.19 33.63
N ASN A 397 13.17 -18.79 33.12
CA ASN A 397 13.04 -18.09 31.84
C ASN A 397 12.63 -16.62 31.95
N CYS A 398 12.60 -16.05 33.17
CA CYS A 398 12.28 -14.63 33.36
C CYS A 398 13.53 -13.76 33.43
N GLY A 399 13.37 -12.46 33.13
CA GLY A 399 14.46 -11.49 33.27
C GLY A 399 14.85 -11.18 34.72
N SER A 400 14.00 -11.56 35.70
CA SER A 400 14.26 -11.41 37.13
C SER A 400 13.63 -12.56 37.90
N ALA A 401 14.43 -13.58 38.21
CA ALA A 401 14.02 -14.73 39.02
C ALA A 401 13.39 -14.29 40.34
N GLN A 402 14.01 -13.33 41.03
CA GLN A 402 13.54 -12.83 42.31
C GLN A 402 12.14 -12.22 42.20
N TYR A 403 11.84 -11.47 41.14
CA TYR A 403 10.51 -10.90 40.93
C TYR A 403 9.44 -11.99 40.84
N VAL A 404 9.70 -13.07 40.10
CA VAL A 404 8.76 -14.18 39.96
C VAL A 404 8.58 -14.92 41.29
N LYS A 405 9.67 -15.16 42.02
CA LYS A 405 9.64 -15.79 43.35
C LYS A 405 8.82 -14.96 44.34
N ASP A 406 9.07 -13.65 44.41
CA ASP A 406 8.36 -12.71 45.30
C ASP A 406 6.88 -12.59 44.97
N LEU A 407 6.52 -12.73 43.70
CA LEU A 407 5.14 -12.79 43.23
C LEU A 407 4.47 -14.09 43.71
N ALA A 408 5.12 -15.23 43.45
CA ALA A 408 4.58 -16.56 43.73
C ALA A 408 4.25 -16.77 45.22
N VAL A 409 5.12 -16.32 46.14
CA VAL A 409 4.90 -16.47 47.59
C VAL A 409 3.72 -15.67 48.13
N LYS A 410 3.22 -14.69 47.38
CA LYS A 410 2.07 -13.84 47.75
C LYS A 410 0.79 -14.20 46.99
N ASP A 411 0.92 -14.98 45.93
CA ASP A 411 -0.17 -15.28 45.02
C ASP A 411 -1.05 -16.41 45.57
N LEU A 412 -2.28 -16.05 45.96
CA LEU A 412 -3.21 -16.99 46.59
C LEU A 412 -3.65 -18.14 45.67
N GLU A 413 -3.41 -18.05 44.36
CA GLU A 413 -3.59 -19.15 43.41
C GLU A 413 -2.74 -20.37 43.81
N PHE A 414 -1.59 -20.15 44.46
CA PHE A 414 -0.71 -21.20 44.96
C PHE A 414 -0.91 -21.54 46.44
N ALA A 415 -1.96 -21.05 47.11
CA ALA A 415 -2.12 -21.20 48.55
C ALA A 415 -2.08 -22.67 49.04
N LYS A 416 -2.58 -23.61 48.23
CA LYS A 416 -2.51 -25.05 48.52
C LYS A 416 -1.09 -25.63 48.44
N LEU A 417 -0.18 -24.95 47.76
CA LEU A 417 1.18 -25.39 47.49
C LEU A 417 2.22 -24.75 48.42
N PHE A 418 1.89 -23.67 49.12
CA PHE A 418 2.86 -22.90 49.93
C PHE A 418 3.69 -23.72 50.91
N GLU A 419 3.09 -24.76 51.52
CA GLU A 419 3.77 -25.59 52.51
C GLU A 419 4.51 -26.80 51.92
N THR A 420 4.41 -27.04 50.60
CA THR A 420 5.10 -28.18 49.97
C THR A 420 6.60 -27.90 49.88
N ALA A 421 7.40 -28.97 49.99
CA ALA A 421 8.86 -28.85 49.92
C ALA A 421 9.31 -28.37 48.53
N GLU A 422 8.62 -28.82 47.49
CA GLU A 422 8.89 -28.47 46.09
C GLU A 422 8.61 -26.99 45.81
N PHE A 423 7.51 -26.43 46.34
CA PHE A 423 7.20 -25.01 46.17
C PHE A 423 8.27 -24.14 46.86
N LYS A 424 8.57 -24.43 48.12
CA LYS A 424 9.62 -23.72 48.89
C LYS A 424 10.96 -23.78 48.18
N ALA A 425 11.35 -24.93 47.64
CA ALA A 425 12.60 -25.08 46.88
C ALA A 425 12.67 -24.21 45.60
N ILE A 426 11.53 -23.83 45.02
CA ILE A 426 11.49 -22.95 43.84
C ILE A 426 11.60 -21.48 44.26
N VAL A 427 10.92 -21.08 45.35
CA VAL A 427 10.70 -19.67 45.69
C VAL A 427 11.61 -19.11 46.79
N GLU A 428 12.17 -19.96 47.65
CA GLU A 428 13.25 -19.62 48.59
C GLU A 428 14.61 -19.69 47.88
#